data_AF-A0A1I2I426-F1
#
_entry.id   AF-A0A1I2I426-F1
#
_cell.length_a   1.000
_cell.length_b   1.000
_cell.length_c   1.000
_cell.angle_alpha   90.00
_cell.angle_beta   90.00
_cell.angle_gamma   90.00
#
_symmetry.space_group_name_H-M   'P 1'
#
loop_
_entity.id
_entity.type
_entity.pdbx_description
1 polymer ?
#
loop_
_entity_poly.entity_id
_entity_poly.type
_entity_poly.pdbx_seq_one_letter_code
_entity_poly.pdbx_strand_id
1 'polypeptide(L)'
;MRHQDKLRLWQPASHTIIALEQLYALRDRLLKSKQTLEVPLQEQKNFMATTHYALMEKYALPAIQSIEKQVAEVEAQIKQIIEEDNDFKTLIQLLDSIPGIGENIATPIIVKTQAFTRFTDPKKFACHAGTAPFSYTSGTSVRAKTKVSVYADKELKKLLHLAAICIVRGKTLLAKYYQRKIAKKRQNACY
;
A
#
# COMPACT_ATOMS: atom_id res chain seq x y z
N MET A 1 22.77 -34.21 0.53
CA MET A 1 21.78 -33.21 0.03
C MET A 1 22.53 -31.97 -0.43
N ARG A 2 22.38 -31.53 -1.69
CA ARG A 2 23.30 -30.58 -2.39
C ARG A 2 23.10 -29.07 -2.09
N HIS A 3 22.27 -28.72 -1.09
CA HIS A 3 21.91 -27.32 -0.79
C HIS A 3 21.89 -26.98 0.72
N GLN A 4 22.51 -27.79 1.57
CA GLN A 4 22.56 -27.52 3.01
C GLN A 4 23.30 -26.20 3.32
N ASP A 5 24.36 -25.89 2.59
CA ASP A 5 25.17 -24.68 2.78
C ASP A 5 24.43 -23.37 2.44
N LYS A 6 23.27 -23.47 1.77
CA LYS A 6 22.42 -22.31 1.41
C LYS A 6 21.21 -22.16 2.33
N LEU A 7 21.07 -23.03 3.34
CA LEU A 7 19.99 -22.92 4.32
C LEU A 7 20.20 -21.67 5.16
N ARG A 8 19.22 -20.77 5.10
CA ARG A 8 19.14 -19.63 6.01
C ARG A 8 18.19 -20.01 7.13
N LEU A 9 18.68 -19.95 8.37
CA LEU A 9 17.83 -20.09 9.54
C LEU A 9 16.81 -18.95 9.55
N TRP A 10 15.55 -19.30 9.80
CA TRP A 10 14.50 -18.31 9.97
C TRP A 10 14.79 -17.48 11.21
N GLN A 11 14.74 -16.16 11.06
CA GLN A 11 14.88 -15.23 12.17
C GLN A 11 13.53 -14.53 12.39
N PRO A 12 13.06 -14.43 13.65
CA PRO A 12 11.86 -13.66 13.94
C PRO A 12 12.11 -12.18 13.63
N ALA A 13 11.06 -11.49 13.18
CA ALA A 13 11.11 -10.05 13.04
C ALA A 13 11.31 -9.39 14.42
N SER A 14 11.92 -8.20 14.44
CA SER A 14 12.04 -7.40 15.66
C SER A 14 10.66 -7.18 16.29
N HIS A 15 10.62 -7.11 17.62
CA HIS A 15 9.40 -6.82 18.39
C HIS A 15 8.71 -5.54 17.89
N THR A 16 9.49 -4.50 17.53
CA THR A 16 9.01 -3.24 16.95
C THR A 16 8.24 -3.47 15.64
N ILE A 17 8.78 -4.31 14.74
CA ILE A 17 8.14 -4.62 13.45
C ILE A 17 6.83 -5.35 13.67
N ILE A 18 6.81 -6.31 14.59
CA ILE A 18 5.60 -7.10 14.90
C ILE A 18 4.52 -6.17 15.49
N ALA A 19 4.90 -5.29 16.42
CA ALA A 19 3.98 -4.32 17.00
C ALA A 19 3.41 -3.37 15.93
N LEU A 20 4.26 -2.83 15.05
CA LEU A 20 3.83 -1.99 13.94
C LEU A 20 2.91 -2.74 12.99
N GLU A 21 3.22 -3.98 12.62
CA GLU A 21 2.39 -4.81 11.74
C GLU A 21 0.99 -5.02 12.35
N GLN A 22 0.91 -5.30 13.64
CA GLN A 22 -0.36 -5.46 14.35
C GLN A 22 -1.17 -4.15 14.42
N LEU A 23 -0.52 -3.02 14.69
CA LEU A 23 -1.16 -1.71 14.74
C LEU A 23 -1.65 -1.26 13.35
N TYR A 24 -0.88 -1.49 12.29
CA TYR A 24 -1.32 -1.23 10.92
C TYR A 24 -2.52 -2.12 10.55
N ALA A 25 -2.47 -3.41 10.89
CA ALA A 25 -3.59 -4.31 10.65
C ALA A 25 -4.84 -3.91 11.45
N LEU A 26 -4.69 -3.35 12.65
CA LEU A 26 -5.79 -2.80 13.43
C LEU A 26 -6.36 -1.53 12.77
N ARG A 27 -5.50 -0.57 12.40
CA ARG A 27 -5.88 0.65 11.68
C ARG A 27 -6.68 0.33 10.42
N ASP A 28 -6.21 -0.61 9.61
CA ASP A 28 -6.89 -1.01 8.38
C ASP A 28 -8.24 -1.66 8.63
N ARG A 29 -8.39 -2.42 9.72
CA ARG A 29 -9.69 -2.97 10.14
C ARG A 29 -10.65 -1.87 10.56
N LEU A 30 -10.19 -0.91 11.36
CA LEU A 30 -10.99 0.24 11.80
C LEU A 30 -11.46 1.08 10.61
N LEU A 31 -10.57 1.38 9.65
CA LEU A 31 -10.92 2.11 8.43
C LEU A 31 -11.97 1.36 7.59
N LYS A 32 -11.87 0.04 7.47
CA LYS A 32 -12.90 -0.77 6.79
C LYS A 32 -14.23 -0.72 7.54
N SER A 33 -14.23 -0.84 8.86
CA SER A 33 -15.46 -0.73 9.66
C SER A 33 -16.12 0.64 9.53
N LYS A 34 -15.33 1.72 9.51
CA LYS A 34 -15.82 3.07 9.20
C LYS A 34 -16.49 3.10 7.83
N GLN A 35 -15.81 2.62 6.79
CA GLN A 35 -16.34 2.61 5.41
C GLN A 35 -17.64 1.82 5.29
N THR A 36 -17.76 0.69 5.99
CA THR A 36 -18.99 -0.13 6.02
C THR A 36 -20.20 0.64 6.54
N LEU A 37 -20.00 1.58 7.48
CA LEU A 37 -21.08 2.42 8.02
C LEU A 37 -21.30 3.70 7.21
N GLU A 38 -20.21 4.34 6.80
CA GLU A 38 -20.24 5.66 6.15
C GLU A 38 -20.74 5.59 4.70
N VAL A 39 -20.30 4.60 3.91
CA VAL A 39 -20.64 4.52 2.48
C VAL A 39 -22.15 4.36 2.27
N PRO A 40 -22.85 3.39 2.90
CA PRO A 40 -24.29 3.25 2.73
C PRO A 40 -25.04 4.48 3.23
N LEU A 41 -24.57 5.10 4.33
CA LEU A 41 -25.20 6.30 4.88
C LEU A 41 -25.12 7.47 3.89
N GLN A 42 -23.97 7.67 3.22
CA GLN A 42 -23.83 8.70 2.20
C GLN A 42 -24.67 8.42 0.95
N GLU A 43 -24.69 7.16 0.50
CA GLU A 43 -25.50 6.76 -0.66
C GLU A 43 -26.99 6.97 -0.39
N GLN A 44 -27.48 6.56 0.77
CA GLN A 44 -28.90 6.61 1.13
C GLN A 44 -29.43 8.04 1.36
N LYS A 45 -28.55 9.02 1.58
CA LYS A 45 -28.92 10.42 1.86
C LYS A 45 -29.88 11.03 0.84
N ASN A 46 -29.70 10.69 -0.44
CA ASN A 46 -30.49 11.27 -1.54
C ASN A 46 -31.66 10.38 -1.98
N PHE A 47 -31.75 9.13 -1.50
CA PHE A 47 -32.77 8.16 -1.93
C PHE A 47 -33.82 7.84 -0.85
N MET A 48 -33.47 7.96 0.44
CA MET A 48 -34.36 7.65 1.55
C MET A 48 -35.27 8.83 1.91
N ALA A 49 -36.44 8.54 2.47
CA ALA A 49 -37.26 9.57 3.11
C ALA A 49 -36.48 10.20 4.28
N THR A 50 -36.61 11.52 4.43
CA THR A 50 -35.82 12.32 5.40
C THR A 50 -35.91 11.80 6.83
N THR A 51 -37.07 11.27 7.23
CA THR A 51 -37.30 10.71 8.57
C THR A 51 -36.51 9.43 8.83
N HIS A 52 -36.46 8.51 7.86
CA HIS A 52 -35.69 7.26 7.95
C HIS A 52 -34.19 7.53 7.91
N TYR A 53 -33.76 8.44 7.04
CA TYR A 53 -32.36 8.87 6.97
C TYR A 53 -31.88 9.46 8.30
N ALA A 54 -32.63 10.39 8.89
CA ALA A 54 -32.27 11.01 10.16
C ALA A 54 -32.14 9.98 11.30
N LEU A 55 -32.97 8.93 11.30
CA LEU A 55 -32.86 7.84 12.27
C LEU A 55 -31.59 7.02 12.08
N MET A 56 -31.25 6.67 10.83
CA MET A 56 -30.02 5.93 10.51
C MET A 56 -28.78 6.76 10.85
N GLU A 57 -28.77 8.05 10.48
CA GLU A 57 -27.69 8.99 10.78
C GLU A 57 -27.47 9.12 12.29
N LYS A 58 -28.55 9.25 13.07
CA LYS A 58 -28.49 9.35 14.53
C LYS A 58 -27.71 8.19 15.18
N TYR A 59 -27.84 6.97 14.67
CA TYR A 59 -27.17 5.79 15.24
C TYR A 59 -25.80 5.53 14.62
N ALA A 60 -25.63 5.80 13.32
CA ALA A 60 -24.36 5.53 12.62
C ALA A 60 -23.29 6.58 12.93
N LEU A 61 -23.67 7.85 13.05
CA LEU A 61 -22.72 8.96 13.18
C LEU A 61 -21.87 8.90 14.45
N PRO A 62 -22.42 8.61 15.65
CA PRO A 62 -21.58 8.43 16.86
C PRO A 62 -20.59 7.27 16.74
N ALA A 63 -20.98 6.18 16.08
CA ALA A 63 -20.11 5.04 15.85
C ALA A 63 -18.95 5.40 14.90
N ILE A 64 -19.26 6.12 13.81
CA ILE A 64 -18.25 6.63 12.86
C ILE A 64 -17.26 7.54 13.59
N GLN A 65 -17.73 8.50 14.39
CA GLN A 65 -16.87 9.42 15.15
C GLN A 65 -15.98 8.69 16.16
N SER A 66 -16.52 7.67 16.84
CA SER A 66 -15.73 6.83 17.76
C SER A 66 -14.61 6.09 17.03
N ILE A 67 -14.92 5.52 15.86
CA ILE A 67 -13.92 4.83 15.03
C ILE A 67 -12.85 5.82 14.52
N GLU A 68 -13.24 7.03 14.11
CA GLU A 68 -12.28 8.07 13.69
C GLU A 68 -11.31 8.45 14.81
N LYS A 69 -11.82 8.60 16.03
CA LYS A 69 -10.99 8.86 17.21
C LYS A 69 -10.01 7.71 17.46
N GLN A 70 -10.48 6.46 17.42
CA GLN A 70 -9.62 5.29 17.59
C GLN A 70 -8.55 5.19 16.49
N VAL A 71 -8.89 5.50 15.24
CA VAL A 71 -7.92 5.55 14.14
C VAL A 71 -6.85 6.60 14.43
N ALA A 72 -7.23 7.80 14.86
CA ALA A 72 -6.27 8.85 15.20
C ALA A 72 -5.34 8.46 16.37
N GLU A 73 -5.89 7.79 17.40
CA GLU A 73 -5.10 7.26 18.52
C GLU A 73 -4.11 6.19 18.07
N VAL A 74 -4.53 5.26 17.21
CA VAL A 74 -3.64 4.23 16.65
C VAL A 74 -2.56 4.85 15.75
N GLU A 75 -2.91 5.83 14.93
CA GLU A 75 -1.93 6.54 14.09
C GLU A 75 -0.90 7.30 14.95
N ALA A 76 -1.32 7.90 16.07
CA ALA A 76 -0.41 8.54 17.01
C ALA A 76 0.54 7.52 17.66
N GLN A 77 0.05 6.34 18.07
CA GLN A 77 0.89 5.28 18.61
C GLN A 77 1.91 4.75 17.59
N ILE A 78 1.49 4.58 16.32
CA ILE A 78 2.39 4.18 15.24
C ILE A 78 3.53 5.18 15.10
N LYS A 79 3.22 6.49 15.10
CA LYS A 79 4.22 7.55 15.01
C LYS A 79 5.18 7.55 16.20
N GLN A 80 4.65 7.38 17.41
CA GLN A 80 5.48 7.30 18.61
C GLN A 80 6.50 6.16 18.52
N ILE A 81 6.07 4.95 18.14
CA ILE A 81 6.97 3.79 17.98
C ILE A 81 8.06 4.06 16.94
N ILE A 82 7.71 4.75 15.86
CA ILE A 82 8.66 5.15 14.81
C ILE A 82 9.68 6.17 15.33
N GLU A 83 9.24 7.14 16.12
CA GLU A 83 10.10 8.20 16.65
C GLU A 83 11.06 7.69 17.74
N GLU A 84 10.66 6.67 18.50
CA GLU A 84 11.47 6.01 19.52
C GLU A 84 12.61 5.18 18.91
N ASP A 85 12.48 4.73 17.65
CA ASP A 85 13.46 3.88 16.97
C ASP A 85 14.23 4.67 15.88
N ASN A 86 15.48 5.03 16.19
CA ASN A 86 16.34 5.83 15.31
C ASN A 86 16.59 5.17 13.94
N ASP A 87 16.65 3.84 13.88
CA ASP A 87 16.90 3.12 12.63
C ASP A 87 15.68 3.23 11.72
N PHE A 88 14.47 3.08 12.28
CA PHE A 88 13.23 3.27 11.53
C PHE A 88 13.05 4.69 11.05
N LYS A 89 13.35 5.67 11.91
CA LYS A 89 13.31 7.08 11.54
C LYS A 89 14.21 7.37 10.35
N THR A 90 15.44 6.84 10.36
CA THR A 90 16.39 6.99 9.25
C THR A 90 15.87 6.34 7.97
N LEU A 91 15.31 5.12 8.06
CA LEU A 91 14.71 4.43 6.91
C LEU A 91 13.51 5.19 6.33
N ILE A 92 12.66 5.77 7.17
CA ILE A 92 11.51 6.56 6.73
C ILE A 92 12.00 7.83 6.05
N GLN A 93 12.98 8.54 6.59
CA GLN A 93 13.56 9.72 5.95
C GLN A 93 14.16 9.41 4.57
N LEU A 94 14.84 8.27 4.45
CA LEU A 94 15.36 7.80 3.15
C LEU A 94 14.23 7.53 2.15
N LEU A 95 13.14 6.92 2.59
CA LEU A 95 11.98 6.67 1.73
C LEU A 95 11.21 7.94 1.37
N ASP A 96 11.02 8.85 2.32
CA ASP A 96 10.33 10.14 2.15
C ASP A 96 11.09 11.07 1.19
N SER A 97 12.41 10.90 1.06
CA SER A 97 13.21 11.61 0.05
C SER A 97 12.81 11.28 -1.40
N ILE A 98 12.11 10.17 -1.61
CA ILE A 98 11.59 9.77 -2.92
C ILE A 98 10.28 10.52 -3.17
N PRO A 99 10.18 11.33 -4.25
CA PRO A 99 8.97 12.07 -4.55
C PRO A 99 7.73 11.16 -4.57
N GLY A 100 6.65 11.58 -3.91
CA GLY A 100 5.38 10.86 -3.86
C GLY A 100 5.33 9.68 -2.89
N ILE A 101 6.44 9.34 -2.22
CA ILE A 101 6.41 8.52 -1.01
C ILE A 101 6.33 9.49 0.17
N GLY A 102 5.37 9.25 1.05
CA GLY A 102 5.27 9.93 2.34
C GLY A 102 5.33 8.91 3.47
N GLU A 103 5.41 9.36 4.71
CA GLU A 103 5.43 8.52 5.92
C GLU A 103 4.39 7.38 5.88
N ASN A 104 3.14 7.70 5.54
CA ASN A 104 2.04 6.73 5.44
C ASN A 104 2.25 5.61 4.41
N ILE A 105 3.10 5.83 3.39
CA ILE A 105 3.49 4.83 2.39
C ILE A 105 4.80 4.16 2.79
N ALA A 106 5.73 4.93 3.34
CA ALA A 106 7.06 4.48 3.74
C ALA A 106 6.99 3.41 4.83
N THR A 107 6.23 3.66 5.89
CA THR A 107 6.13 2.76 7.05
C THR A 107 5.61 1.36 6.68
N PRO A 108 4.46 1.19 5.99
CA PRO A 108 4.02 -0.15 5.59
C PRO A 108 5.00 -0.85 4.63
N ILE A 109 5.75 -0.11 3.80
CA ILE A 109 6.83 -0.70 3.00
C ILE A 109 7.93 -1.26 3.90
N ILE A 110 8.37 -0.50 4.92
CA ILE A 110 9.39 -0.94 5.87
C ILE A 110 8.93 -2.17 6.64
N VAL A 111 7.69 -2.16 7.16
CA VAL A 111 7.11 -3.27 7.91
C VAL A 111 7.06 -4.54 7.05
N LYS A 112 6.50 -4.45 5.83
CA LYS A 112 6.35 -5.60 4.91
C LYS A 112 7.68 -6.18 4.43
N THR A 113 8.70 -5.33 4.33
CA THR A 113 10.06 -5.71 3.92
C THR A 113 10.96 -6.09 5.10
N GLN A 114 10.44 -6.01 6.34
CA GLN A 114 11.20 -6.19 7.58
C GLN A 114 12.47 -5.33 7.59
N ALA A 115 12.30 -4.01 7.43
CA ALA A 115 13.42 -3.07 7.29
C ALA A 115 14.40 -3.47 6.16
N PHE A 116 13.85 -3.89 5.01
CA PHE A 116 14.59 -4.36 3.84
C PHE A 116 15.44 -5.64 4.03
N THR A 117 15.37 -6.30 5.17
CA THR A 117 16.10 -7.55 5.42
C THR A 117 15.45 -8.76 4.73
N ARG A 118 14.14 -8.71 4.47
CA ARG A 118 13.38 -9.82 3.86
C ARG A 118 13.76 -10.10 2.41
N PHE A 119 14.23 -9.08 1.68
CA PHE A 119 14.55 -9.19 0.25
C PHE A 119 16.00 -8.79 -0.01
N THR A 120 16.77 -9.70 -0.60
CA THR A 120 18.16 -9.41 -1.00
C THR A 120 18.29 -8.86 -2.42
N ASP A 121 17.22 -8.86 -3.19
CA ASP A 121 17.21 -8.47 -4.60
C ASP A 121 15.98 -7.58 -4.87
N PRO A 122 16.17 -6.35 -5.39
CA PRO A 122 15.07 -5.45 -5.71
C PRO A 122 14.09 -6.05 -6.73
N LYS A 123 14.52 -6.95 -7.63
CA LYS A 123 13.62 -7.64 -8.56
C LYS A 123 12.66 -8.59 -7.85
N LYS A 124 13.13 -9.26 -6.79
CA LYS A 124 12.28 -10.13 -5.96
C LYS A 124 11.24 -9.31 -5.20
N PHE A 125 11.65 -8.15 -4.67
CA PHE A 125 10.72 -7.21 -4.05
C PHE A 125 9.69 -6.69 -5.07
N ALA A 126 10.10 -6.29 -6.27
CA ALA A 126 9.19 -5.82 -7.32
C ALA A 126 8.17 -6.89 -7.76
N CYS A 127 8.60 -8.15 -7.83
CA CYS A 127 7.70 -9.29 -8.05
C CYS A 127 6.70 -9.44 -6.90
N HIS A 128 7.18 -9.43 -5.65
CA HIS A 128 6.34 -9.57 -4.47
C HIS A 128 5.32 -8.43 -4.34
N ALA A 129 5.74 -7.19 -4.58
CA ALA A 129 4.87 -6.01 -4.60
C ALA A 129 3.95 -5.95 -5.82
N GLY A 130 4.06 -6.88 -6.77
CA GLY A 130 3.18 -6.95 -7.94
C GLY A 130 3.36 -5.80 -8.94
N THR A 131 4.59 -5.27 -9.04
CA THR A 131 4.96 -4.21 -10.01
C THR A 131 5.71 -4.77 -11.22
N ALA A 132 6.34 -5.95 -11.09
CA ALA A 132 7.04 -6.63 -12.17
C ALA A 132 6.11 -7.66 -12.87
N PRO A 133 5.73 -7.46 -14.14
CA PRO A 133 4.90 -8.40 -14.88
C PRO A 133 5.76 -9.48 -15.57
N PHE A 134 5.24 -10.70 -15.66
CA PHE A 134 5.90 -11.87 -16.27
C PHE A 134 5.30 -12.20 -17.64
N SER A 135 6.16 -12.44 -18.63
CA SER A 135 5.74 -12.96 -19.92
C SER A 135 5.31 -14.41 -19.77
N TYR A 136 4.12 -14.75 -20.26
CA TYR A 136 3.65 -16.12 -20.32
C TYR A 136 3.74 -16.60 -21.76
N THR A 137 4.92 -17.11 -22.10
CA THR A 137 5.26 -17.66 -23.41
C THR A 137 5.74 -19.09 -23.27
N SER A 138 5.10 -20.01 -23.97
CA SER A 138 5.53 -21.40 -24.09
C SER A 138 5.73 -21.73 -25.57
N GLY A 139 6.96 -22.10 -25.94
CA GLY A 139 7.35 -22.37 -27.32
C GLY A 139 7.05 -21.21 -28.27
N THR A 140 6.68 -21.54 -29.51
CA THR A 140 6.34 -20.58 -30.57
C THR A 140 4.83 -20.27 -30.64
N SER A 141 3.97 -21.07 -29.98
CA SER A 141 2.52 -21.04 -30.18
C SER A 141 1.74 -20.33 -29.06
N VAL A 142 2.23 -20.33 -27.81
CA VAL A 142 1.53 -19.70 -26.70
C VAL A 142 2.12 -18.33 -26.42
N ARG A 143 1.35 -17.27 -26.73
CA ARG A 143 1.70 -15.88 -26.42
C ARG A 143 0.55 -15.20 -25.67
N ALA A 144 0.48 -15.43 -24.36
CA ALA A 144 -0.55 -14.80 -23.52
C ALA A 144 -0.11 -13.41 -23.04
N LYS A 145 -1.08 -12.60 -22.60
CA LYS A 145 -0.82 -11.27 -22.03
C LYS A 145 0.09 -11.39 -20.80
N THR A 146 1.07 -10.50 -20.71
CA THR A 146 1.96 -10.37 -19.55
C THR A 146 1.15 -10.02 -18.31
N LYS A 147 1.31 -10.80 -17.23
CA LYS A 147 0.56 -10.64 -15.97
C LYS A 147 1.52 -10.62 -14.77
N VAL A 148 1.10 -9.96 -13.70
CA VAL A 148 1.79 -10.08 -12.41
C VAL A 148 1.34 -11.35 -11.68
N SER A 149 2.13 -11.81 -10.71
CA SER A 149 1.77 -12.96 -9.89
C SER A 149 0.45 -12.76 -9.14
N VAL A 150 -0.35 -13.82 -9.02
CA VAL A 150 -1.58 -13.82 -8.20
C VAL A 150 -1.26 -13.70 -6.71
N TYR A 151 -0.09 -14.19 -6.30
CA TYR A 151 0.44 -14.13 -4.94
C TYR A 151 1.14 -12.81 -4.60
N ALA A 152 1.04 -11.81 -5.48
CA ALA A 152 1.59 -10.49 -5.19
C ALA A 152 0.82 -9.83 -4.03
N ASP A 153 1.54 -9.11 -3.18
CA ASP A 153 0.97 -8.30 -2.13
C ASP A 153 0.21 -7.11 -2.77
N LYS A 154 -1.12 -7.21 -2.74
CA LYS A 154 -2.03 -6.24 -3.34
C LYS A 154 -2.00 -4.89 -2.60
N GLU A 155 -1.66 -4.90 -1.31
CA GLU A 155 -1.57 -3.70 -0.50
C GLU A 155 -0.32 -2.90 -0.88
N LEU A 156 0.84 -3.55 -0.94
CA LEU A 156 2.07 -2.93 -1.46
C LEU A 156 1.88 -2.41 -2.89
N LYS A 157 1.19 -3.19 -3.73
CA LYS A 157 0.86 -2.74 -5.09
C LYS A 157 0.03 -1.46 -5.09
N LYS A 158 -0.99 -1.37 -4.24
CA LYS A 158 -1.84 -0.18 -4.09
C LYS A 158 -1.02 1.02 -3.61
N LEU A 159 -0.18 0.84 -2.61
CA LEU A 159 0.66 1.89 -2.04
C LEU A 159 1.64 2.47 -3.08
N LEU A 160 2.36 1.60 -3.79
CA LEU A 160 3.29 2.01 -4.86
C LEU A 160 2.55 2.68 -6.02
N HIS A 161 1.35 2.22 -6.35
CA HIS A 161 0.51 2.85 -7.36
C HIS A 161 0.06 4.26 -6.94
N LEU A 162 -0.33 4.46 -5.68
CA LEU A 162 -0.67 5.78 -5.15
C LEU A 162 0.55 6.72 -5.17
N ALA A 163 1.72 6.24 -4.77
CA ALA A 163 2.96 7.01 -4.88
C ALA A 163 3.23 7.43 -6.34
N ALA A 164 3.10 6.51 -7.29
CA ALA A 164 3.27 6.81 -8.71
C ALA A 164 2.26 7.85 -9.23
N ILE A 165 1.00 7.79 -8.80
CA ILE A 165 -0.01 8.81 -9.15
C ILE A 165 0.39 10.18 -8.62
N CYS A 166 0.83 10.27 -7.36
CA CYS A 166 1.30 11.52 -6.77
C CYS A 166 2.47 12.10 -7.56
N ILE A 167 3.45 11.28 -7.93
CA ILE A 167 4.60 11.68 -8.76
C ILE A 167 4.15 12.25 -10.10
N VAL A 168 3.24 11.56 -10.79
CA VAL A 168 2.76 11.91 -12.14
C VAL A 168 1.96 13.20 -12.15
N ARG A 169 1.19 13.47 -11.08
CA ARG A 169 0.43 14.73 -10.93
C ARG A 169 1.33 15.92 -10.58
N GLY A 170 2.50 15.68 -10.01
CA GLY A 170 3.49 16.71 -9.68
C GLY A 170 4.31 17.20 -10.87
N LYS A 171 5.22 18.15 -10.61
CA LYS A 171 6.16 18.71 -11.60
C LYS A 171 7.54 18.03 -11.56
N THR A 172 7.57 16.72 -11.36
CA THR A 172 8.81 15.95 -11.20
C THR A 172 9.43 15.55 -12.56
N LEU A 173 10.72 15.19 -12.57
CA LEU A 173 11.36 14.60 -13.75
C LEU A 173 10.66 13.31 -14.20
N LEU A 174 10.19 12.51 -13.24
CA LEU A 174 9.45 11.27 -13.48
C LEU A 174 8.08 11.55 -14.14
N ALA A 175 7.40 12.63 -13.76
CA ALA A 175 6.16 13.07 -14.42
C ALA A 175 6.39 13.39 -15.90
N LYS A 176 7.44 14.18 -16.21
CA LYS A 176 7.83 14.50 -17.60
C LYS A 176 8.17 13.23 -18.38
N TYR A 177 8.91 12.31 -17.77
CA TYR A 177 9.24 11.01 -18.36
C TYR A 177 7.98 10.21 -18.71
N TYR A 178 7.03 10.13 -17.77
CA TYR A 178 5.77 9.43 -17.94
C TYR A 178 4.93 10.01 -19.09
N GLN A 179 4.75 11.33 -19.12
CA GLN A 179 4.04 12.02 -20.21
C GLN A 179 4.67 11.75 -21.58
N ARG A 180 6.00 11.81 -21.67
CA ARG A 180 6.74 11.47 -22.91
C ARG A 180 6.49 10.03 -23.35
N LYS A 181 6.46 9.07 -22.42
CA LYS A 181 6.20 7.65 -22.75
C LYS A 181 4.74 7.43 -23.19
N ILE A 182 3.78 8.12 -22.59
CA ILE A 182 2.38 8.09 -23.06
C ILE A 182 2.27 8.64 -24.48
N ALA A 183 2.90 9.77 -24.77
CA ALA A 183 2.87 10.38 -26.10
C ALA A 183 3.40 9.41 -27.17
N LYS A 184 4.54 8.76 -26.90
CA LYS A 184 5.09 7.72 -27.78
C LYS A 184 4.17 6.52 -27.97
N LYS A 185 3.50 6.06 -26.89
CA LYS A 185 2.56 4.93 -26.98
C LYS A 185 1.33 5.28 -27.82
N ARG A 186 0.82 6.51 -27.72
CA ARG A 186 -0.30 6.98 -28.55
C ARG A 186 0.08 7.04 -30.02
N GLN A 187 1.28 7.53 -30.35
CA GLN A 187 1.80 7.52 -31.73
C GLN A 187 1.90 6.10 -32.30
N ASN A 188 2.34 5.13 -31.50
CA ASN A 188 2.47 3.73 -31.94
C ASN A 188 1.13 2.96 -32.01
N ALA A 189 0.04 3.52 -31.50
CA ALA A 189 -1.29 2.90 -31.52
C ALA A 189 -2.19 3.42 -32.65
N CYS A 190 -1.71 4.41 -33.43
CA CYS A 190 -2.40 4.97 -34.60
C CYS A 190 -1.94 4.33 -35.93
N TYR A 191 -1.43 3.09 -35.89
CA TYR A 191 -1.08 2.27 -37.06
C TYR A 191 -1.67 0.87 -36.91
#